data_AF-A0ABD5SHM4-F1
#
_entry.id   AF-A0ABD5SHM4-F1
#
_cell.length_a   1.000
_cell.length_b   1.000
_cell.length_c   1.000
_cell.angle_alpha   90.00
_cell.angle_beta   90.00
_cell.angle_gamma   90.00
#
_symmetry.space_group_name_H-M   'P 1'
#
loop_
_entity.id
_entity.type
_entity.pdbx_description
1 polymer ?
#
loop_
_entity_poly.entity_id
_entity_poly.type
_entity_poly.pdbx_seq_one_letter_code
_entity_poly.pdbx_strand_id
1 'polypeptide(L)'
;RERLGVRFVDGDGLVRDDDRPRRGWKESVESWLAADPHDWDPRAVAVERIDTGIDPGTVADAYDVVGEKSMVPTGGREAGRDRLKSFTSRIGEYPGSISSPVDARDGTSGLSPYLRFGCLSVREVHRHVDEHAPDGRGKSMFVSRLFWNLHYRQKLVDWPGWLDEAVNPVMRGFNRDRHDPELVEAWKAGKTGFPMVDASMRSLRETGWLNFRMRALCASVYFHVLQQPWLIGADHFHEHLIDSVAAINYTQWQSQCGLVGRPGLRLYNPHKQVRDQDPDGEFITRWVPELAELPAEYLPRPAKAPLAVQDDCGVRIGEDYPYPVVDYEAARLEFRDRYAAAYPRAAARLADETVARRASLSGGIGGAASIA
;
A
#
# COMPACT_ATOMS: atom_id res chain seq x y z
N ARG A 1 -19.78 30.41 -3.02
CA ARG A 1 -20.15 29.59 -4.20
C ARG A 1 -20.95 30.41 -5.21
N GLU A 2 -22.17 30.84 -4.89
CA GLU A 2 -22.99 31.68 -5.80
C GLU A 2 -22.33 33.03 -6.14
N ARG A 3 -21.63 33.63 -5.18
CA ARG A 3 -20.97 34.94 -5.33
C ARG A 3 -19.81 34.99 -6.35
N LEU A 4 -19.31 33.83 -6.80
CA LEU A 4 -18.20 33.76 -7.77
C LEU A 4 -18.65 33.42 -9.20
N GLY A 5 -19.95 33.17 -9.43
CA GLY A 5 -20.44 32.73 -10.75
C GLY A 5 -19.90 31.37 -11.22
N VAL A 6 -19.19 30.64 -10.35
CA VAL A 6 -18.61 29.33 -10.65
C VAL A 6 -19.60 28.23 -10.30
N ARG A 7 -20.04 27.48 -11.31
CA ARG A 7 -20.70 26.19 -11.11
C ARG A 7 -19.62 25.13 -10.91
N PHE A 8 -19.48 24.63 -9.69
CA PHE A 8 -18.68 23.43 -9.46
C PHE A 8 -19.41 22.25 -10.11
N VAL A 9 -18.71 21.53 -10.99
CA VAL A 9 -19.16 20.22 -11.44
C VAL A 9 -18.88 19.27 -10.27
N ASP A 10 -19.94 18.84 -9.58
CA ASP A 10 -19.85 17.84 -8.51
C ASP A 10 -19.33 16.53 -9.14
N GLY A 11 -18.25 15.93 -8.66
CA GLY A 11 -18.09 15.21 -7.40
C GLY A 11 -17.03 14.14 -7.67
N ASP A 12 -16.29 13.71 -6.66
CA ASP A 12 -15.20 12.75 -6.74
C ASP A 12 -15.62 11.34 -6.29
N GLY A 13 -16.93 11.07 -6.35
CA GLY A 13 -17.56 9.83 -5.85
C GLY A 13 -17.59 9.74 -4.31
N LEU A 14 -17.19 10.78 -3.59
CA LEU A 14 -17.20 10.78 -2.12
C LEU A 14 -18.45 11.47 -1.58
N VAL A 15 -19.01 10.91 -0.51
CA VAL A 15 -20.17 11.46 0.21
C VAL A 15 -19.66 12.31 1.37
N ARG A 16 -20.10 13.56 1.45
CA ARG A 16 -19.72 14.54 2.47
C ARG A 16 -20.98 15.11 3.12
N ASP A 17 -20.83 15.62 4.33
CA ASP A 17 -21.88 16.36 5.05
C ASP A 17 -23.18 15.57 5.26
N ASP A 18 -23.10 14.23 5.23
CA ASP A 18 -24.19 13.29 5.53
C ASP A 18 -23.94 12.66 6.91
N ASP A 19 -25.01 12.46 7.70
CA ASP A 19 -24.95 11.79 9.00
C ASP A 19 -24.47 10.33 8.90
N ARG A 20 -24.73 9.67 7.77
CA ARG A 20 -24.37 8.27 7.51
C ARG A 20 -23.72 8.13 6.12
N PRO A 21 -22.49 8.62 5.93
CA PRO A 21 -21.84 8.71 4.61
C PRO A 21 -21.56 7.35 3.96
N ARG A 22 -21.77 6.24 4.68
CA ARG A 22 -21.66 4.87 4.16
C ARG A 22 -22.98 4.27 3.68
N ARG A 23 -24.13 4.85 4.03
CA ARG A 23 -25.43 4.38 3.54
C ARG A 23 -25.56 4.76 2.07
N GLY A 24 -25.77 3.77 1.18
CA GLY A 24 -25.88 4.03 -0.26
C GLY A 24 -24.56 4.44 -0.94
N TRP A 25 -23.44 4.42 -0.22
CA TRP A 25 -22.15 4.90 -0.73
C TRP A 25 -21.67 4.07 -1.92
N LYS A 26 -21.85 2.75 -1.87
CA LYS A 26 -21.42 1.87 -2.95
C LYS A 26 -22.20 2.18 -4.23
N GLU A 27 -23.52 2.27 -4.12
CA GLU A 27 -24.42 2.59 -5.22
C GLU A 27 -24.12 3.99 -5.78
N SER A 28 -23.82 4.96 -4.91
CA SER A 28 -23.38 6.30 -5.29
C SER A 28 -22.09 6.26 -6.12
N VAL A 29 -21.07 5.52 -5.68
CA VAL A 29 -19.81 5.38 -6.42
C VAL A 29 -20.01 4.63 -7.73
N GLU A 30 -20.81 3.56 -7.75
CA GLU A 30 -21.13 2.80 -8.97
C GLU A 30 -21.82 3.70 -9.99
N SER A 31 -22.84 4.45 -9.55
CA SER A 31 -23.54 5.43 -10.38
C SER A 31 -22.60 6.53 -10.88
N TRP A 32 -21.72 7.05 -10.02
CA TRP A 32 -20.73 8.05 -10.39
C TRP A 32 -19.71 7.53 -11.41
N LEU A 33 -19.19 6.32 -11.25
CA LEU A 33 -18.25 5.73 -12.22
C LEU A 33 -18.90 5.48 -13.59
N ALA A 34 -20.18 5.11 -13.61
CA ALA A 34 -20.93 4.82 -14.82
C ALA A 34 -21.51 6.06 -15.52
N ALA A 35 -21.73 7.16 -14.79
CA ALA A 35 -22.27 8.38 -15.36
C ALA A 35 -21.27 9.03 -16.34
N ASP A 36 -21.80 9.72 -17.35
CA ASP A 36 -20.97 10.43 -18.31
C ASP A 36 -20.08 11.48 -17.62
N PRO A 37 -18.81 11.59 -18.05
CA PRO A 37 -17.95 12.67 -17.61
C PRO A 37 -18.49 14.00 -18.11
N HIS A 38 -18.22 15.05 -17.37
CA HIS A 38 -18.52 16.39 -17.85
C HIS A 38 -17.67 16.68 -19.08
N ASP A 39 -18.32 16.99 -20.19
CA ASP A 39 -17.66 17.42 -21.41
C ASP A 39 -17.32 18.92 -21.31
N TRP A 40 -16.06 19.25 -21.56
CA TRP A 40 -15.57 20.63 -21.55
C TRP A 40 -14.42 20.76 -22.53
N ASP A 41 -14.35 21.90 -23.21
CA ASP A 41 -13.23 22.21 -24.10
C ASP A 41 -12.06 22.81 -23.28
N PRO A 42 -10.90 22.14 -23.19
CA PRO A 42 -9.74 22.68 -22.50
C PRO A 42 -9.21 23.98 -23.10
N ARG A 43 -9.53 24.28 -24.36
CA ARG A 43 -9.20 25.56 -25.00
C ARG A 43 -10.17 26.67 -24.63
N ALA A 44 -11.36 26.32 -24.12
CA ALA A 44 -12.37 27.28 -23.67
C ALA A 44 -12.18 27.70 -22.19
N VAL A 45 -11.25 27.07 -21.47
CA VAL A 45 -10.95 27.42 -20.08
C VAL A 45 -9.79 28.40 -20.03
N ALA A 46 -10.05 29.59 -19.50
CA ALA A 46 -9.00 30.53 -19.14
C ALA A 46 -8.19 29.94 -17.97
N VAL A 47 -6.90 29.68 -18.21
CA VAL A 47 -5.97 29.25 -17.15
C VAL A 47 -5.33 30.50 -16.57
N GLU A 48 -5.85 30.97 -15.43
CA GLU A 48 -5.15 31.95 -14.62
C GLU A 48 -4.03 31.26 -13.85
N ARG A 49 -2.78 31.66 -14.13
CA ARG A 49 -1.62 31.20 -13.37
C ARG A 49 -1.34 32.21 -12.28
N ILE A 50 -1.26 31.73 -11.05
CA ILE A 50 -0.76 32.50 -9.92
C ILE A 50 0.71 32.11 -9.78
N ASP A 51 1.61 33.08 -10.00
CA ASP A 51 3.02 32.88 -9.69
C ASP A 51 3.18 32.91 -8.16
N THR A 52 3.53 31.78 -7.59
CA THR A 52 3.75 31.63 -6.16
C THR A 52 5.21 31.84 -5.77
N GLY A 53 6.13 31.86 -6.75
CA GLY A 53 7.57 31.74 -6.49
C GLY A 53 7.97 30.41 -5.83
N ILE A 54 7.06 29.41 -5.79
CA ILE A 54 7.30 28.09 -5.21
C ILE A 54 7.16 27.06 -6.32
N ASP A 55 8.28 26.46 -6.68
CA ASP A 55 8.36 25.30 -7.56
C ASP A 55 9.00 24.11 -6.84
N PRO A 56 8.92 22.89 -7.40
CA PRO A 56 9.51 21.70 -6.78
C PRO A 56 11.02 21.82 -6.47
N GLY A 57 11.79 22.54 -7.29
CA GLY A 57 13.21 22.81 -7.07
C GLY A 57 13.42 23.76 -5.88
N THR A 58 12.66 24.85 -5.80
CA THR A 58 12.69 25.75 -4.63
C THR A 58 12.36 25.01 -3.33
N VAL A 59 11.38 24.12 -3.35
CA VAL A 59 11.07 23.26 -2.18
C VAL A 59 12.21 22.29 -1.90
N ALA A 60 12.77 21.66 -2.94
CA ALA A 60 13.90 20.74 -2.77
C ALA A 60 15.10 21.43 -2.11
N ASP A 61 15.49 22.61 -2.57
CA ASP A 61 16.60 23.38 -2.02
C ASP A 61 16.35 23.81 -0.56
N ALA A 62 15.12 24.24 -0.25
CA ALA A 62 14.75 24.73 1.09
C ALA A 62 14.74 23.63 2.16
N TYR A 63 14.50 22.38 1.76
CA TYR A 63 14.39 21.23 2.66
C TYR A 63 15.50 20.18 2.44
N ASP A 64 16.51 20.51 1.63
CA ASP A 64 17.62 19.62 1.27
C ASP A 64 17.15 18.25 0.73
N VAL A 65 16.11 18.27 -0.11
CA VAL A 65 15.50 17.08 -0.69
C VAL A 65 16.14 16.76 -2.02
N VAL A 66 16.83 15.62 -2.10
CA VAL A 66 17.39 15.11 -3.36
C VAL A 66 16.56 13.95 -3.88
N GLY A 67 16.17 14.01 -5.16
CA GLY A 67 15.48 12.93 -5.84
C GLY A 67 16.43 11.76 -6.16
N GLU A 68 16.55 10.80 -5.26
CA GLU A 68 17.47 9.66 -5.42
C GLU A 68 16.93 8.50 -6.28
N LYS A 69 15.63 8.49 -6.57
CA LYS A 69 14.98 7.36 -7.26
C LYS A 69 15.27 7.39 -8.76
N SER A 70 15.86 6.33 -9.29
CA SER A 70 16.26 6.26 -10.71
C SER A 70 15.27 5.49 -11.61
N MET A 71 14.49 4.56 -11.05
CA MET A 71 13.62 3.64 -11.81
C MET A 71 12.13 3.97 -11.71
N VAL A 72 11.80 5.25 -11.78
CA VAL A 72 10.43 5.79 -11.75
C VAL A 72 9.84 5.91 -13.16
N PRO A 73 8.52 5.75 -13.33
CA PRO A 73 7.88 5.94 -14.64
C PRO A 73 7.91 7.41 -15.06
N THR A 74 7.93 7.66 -16.38
CA THR A 74 7.72 8.98 -16.95
C THR A 74 6.36 9.55 -16.51
N GLY A 75 6.37 10.71 -15.87
CA GLY A 75 5.15 11.39 -15.44
C GLY A 75 4.33 11.99 -16.59
N GLY A 76 3.12 12.42 -16.28
CA GLY A 76 2.27 13.16 -17.21
C GLY A 76 1.11 12.37 -17.82
N ARG A 77 0.18 13.11 -18.44
CA ARG A 77 -1.09 12.58 -18.94
C ARG A 77 -0.91 11.58 -20.10
N GLU A 78 -0.03 11.89 -21.05
CA GLU A 78 0.19 11.04 -22.23
C GLU A 78 0.77 9.68 -21.82
N ALA A 79 1.87 9.69 -21.04
CA ALA A 79 2.46 8.48 -20.48
C ALA A 79 1.43 7.65 -19.68
N GLY A 80 0.56 8.30 -18.91
CA GLY A 80 -0.55 7.64 -18.20
C GLY A 80 -1.54 6.97 -19.15
N ARG A 81 -1.95 7.63 -20.24
CA ARG A 81 -2.89 7.07 -21.22
C ARG A 81 -2.28 5.89 -21.97
N ASP A 82 -0.99 5.96 -22.30
CA ASP A 82 -0.31 4.87 -22.98
C ASP A 82 -0.15 3.66 -22.06
N ARG A 83 0.18 3.89 -20.78
CA ARG A 83 0.18 2.84 -19.74
C ARG A 83 -1.21 2.22 -19.58
N LEU A 84 -2.27 3.02 -19.59
CA LEU A 84 -3.66 2.56 -19.49
C LEU A 84 -4.03 1.66 -20.68
N LYS A 85 -3.80 2.11 -21.92
CA LYS A 85 -4.06 1.31 -23.13
C LYS A 85 -3.29 0.00 -23.12
N SER A 86 -1.99 0.06 -22.80
CA SER A 86 -1.12 -1.10 -22.71
C SER A 86 -1.61 -2.09 -21.66
N PHE A 87 -2.06 -1.64 -20.48
CA PHE A 87 -2.62 -2.52 -19.47
C PHE A 87 -3.97 -3.13 -19.90
N THR A 88 -4.86 -2.33 -20.49
CA THR A 88 -6.18 -2.77 -20.96
C THR A 88 -6.08 -3.98 -21.90
N SER A 89 -5.12 -4.00 -22.81
CA SER A 89 -4.96 -5.11 -23.77
C SER A 89 -4.51 -6.43 -23.15
N ARG A 90 -4.00 -6.41 -21.91
CA ARG A 90 -3.44 -7.58 -21.17
C ARG A 90 -4.11 -7.77 -19.81
N ILE A 91 -5.24 -7.09 -19.58
CA ILE A 91 -5.96 -7.12 -18.31
C ILE A 91 -6.38 -8.54 -17.91
N GLY A 92 -6.52 -9.46 -18.87
CA GLY A 92 -6.85 -10.87 -18.63
C GLY A 92 -5.83 -11.61 -17.76
N GLU A 93 -4.55 -11.21 -17.84
CA GLU A 93 -3.43 -11.81 -17.09
C GLU A 93 -3.32 -11.26 -15.66
N TYR A 94 -3.91 -10.08 -15.41
CA TYR A 94 -3.82 -9.36 -14.13
C TYR A 94 -4.09 -10.23 -12.87
N PRO A 95 -5.07 -11.16 -12.85
CA PRO A 95 -5.28 -12.02 -11.69
C PRO A 95 -4.08 -12.89 -11.31
N GLY A 96 -3.27 -13.32 -12.30
CA GLY A 96 -2.09 -14.15 -12.09
C GLY A 96 -0.88 -13.35 -11.64
N SER A 97 -0.70 -12.13 -12.14
CA SER A 97 0.54 -11.37 -11.97
C SER A 97 0.59 -10.47 -10.73
N ILE A 98 -0.51 -10.29 -9.99
CA ILE A 98 -0.57 -9.29 -8.90
C ILE A 98 0.27 -9.63 -7.66
N SER A 99 0.51 -10.92 -7.40
CA SER A 99 1.07 -11.37 -6.11
C SER A 99 2.60 -11.45 -6.10
N SER A 100 3.20 -12.02 -7.15
CA SER A 100 4.64 -12.09 -7.32
C SER A 100 5.20 -10.68 -7.57
N PRO A 101 6.25 -10.24 -6.87
CA PRO A 101 6.88 -8.96 -7.15
C PRO A 101 7.60 -8.93 -8.51
N VAL A 102 8.03 -10.09 -9.02
CA VAL A 102 8.59 -10.24 -10.38
C VAL A 102 7.49 -9.92 -11.40
N ASP A 103 6.39 -10.66 -11.35
CA ASP A 103 5.31 -10.53 -12.32
C ASP A 103 4.57 -9.20 -12.19
N ALA A 104 4.44 -8.66 -10.98
CA ALA A 104 3.59 -7.50 -10.75
C ALA A 104 4.13 -6.21 -11.37
N ARG A 105 5.45 -6.11 -11.60
CA ARG A 105 6.08 -4.93 -12.20
C ARG A 105 5.48 -4.63 -13.56
N ASP A 106 5.33 -5.68 -14.35
CA ASP A 106 4.83 -5.62 -15.72
C ASP A 106 3.51 -6.34 -15.89
N GLY A 107 2.87 -6.88 -14.86
CA GLY A 107 1.56 -7.55 -14.94
C GLY A 107 0.41 -6.78 -14.28
N THR A 108 0.74 -5.72 -13.52
CA THR A 108 -0.26 -4.78 -12.99
C THR A 108 -0.35 -3.52 -13.84
N SER A 109 -1.38 -2.69 -13.60
CA SER A 109 -1.59 -1.50 -14.41
C SER A 109 -0.47 -0.46 -14.30
N GLY A 110 0.20 -0.37 -13.16
CA GLY A 110 1.15 0.71 -12.88
C GLY A 110 0.52 2.11 -12.92
N LEU A 111 -0.81 2.21 -12.81
CA LEU A 111 -1.54 3.49 -12.93
C LEU A 111 -1.58 4.31 -11.63
N SER A 112 -1.12 3.74 -10.51
CA SER A 112 -1.24 4.37 -9.20
C SER A 112 -0.53 5.74 -9.09
N PRO A 113 0.66 5.99 -9.66
CA PRO A 113 1.27 7.34 -9.64
C PRO A 113 0.46 8.33 -10.48
N TYR A 114 0.00 7.93 -11.67
CA TYR A 114 -0.80 8.79 -12.55
C TYR A 114 -2.14 9.19 -11.93
N LEU A 115 -2.77 8.28 -11.18
CA LEU A 115 -3.98 8.58 -10.38
C LEU A 115 -3.66 9.50 -9.19
N ARG A 116 -2.49 9.36 -8.56
CA ARG A 116 -2.04 10.19 -7.43
C ARG A 116 -1.80 11.65 -7.84
N PHE A 117 -1.19 11.86 -8.99
CA PHE A 117 -0.88 13.20 -9.52
C PHE A 117 -2.02 13.80 -10.36
N GLY A 118 -3.14 13.10 -10.53
CA GLY A 118 -4.26 13.59 -11.33
C GLY A 118 -3.99 13.63 -12.83
N CYS A 119 -2.95 12.95 -13.32
CA CYS A 119 -2.69 12.80 -14.75
C CYS A 119 -3.85 12.09 -15.48
N LEU A 120 -4.49 11.17 -14.76
CA LEU A 120 -5.72 10.48 -15.14
C LEU A 120 -6.75 10.59 -14.02
N SER A 121 -8.03 10.73 -14.39
CA SER A 121 -9.12 10.57 -13.43
C SER A 121 -9.52 9.10 -13.28
N VAL A 122 -10.05 8.72 -12.12
CA VAL A 122 -10.56 7.36 -11.90
C VAL A 122 -11.71 7.03 -12.87
N ARG A 123 -12.57 8.01 -13.21
CA ARG A 123 -13.66 7.83 -14.18
C ARG A 123 -13.14 7.58 -15.60
N GLU A 124 -12.12 8.32 -16.02
CA GLU A 124 -11.47 8.12 -17.33
C GLU A 124 -10.91 6.70 -17.44
N VAL A 125 -10.22 6.22 -16.40
CA VAL A 125 -9.69 4.86 -16.35
C VAL A 125 -10.80 3.82 -16.37
N HIS A 126 -11.85 4.02 -15.54
CA HIS A 126 -13.00 3.12 -15.48
C HIS A 126 -13.69 2.99 -16.84
N ARG A 127 -14.06 4.11 -17.46
CA ARG A 127 -14.73 4.16 -18.76
C ARG A 127 -13.90 3.50 -19.86
N HIS A 128 -12.60 3.82 -19.93
CA HIS A 128 -11.73 3.23 -20.93
C HIS A 128 -11.65 1.70 -20.79
N VAL A 129 -11.49 1.19 -19.56
CA VAL A 129 -11.49 -0.25 -19.31
C VAL A 129 -12.85 -0.88 -19.58
N ASP A 130 -13.94 -0.18 -19.28
CA ASP A 130 -15.28 -0.69 -19.53
C ASP A 130 -15.56 -0.87 -21.03
N GLU A 131 -15.19 0.13 -21.83
CA GLU A 131 -15.39 0.16 -23.29
C GLU A 131 -14.43 -0.73 -24.08
N HIS A 132 -13.17 -0.90 -23.63
CA HIS A 132 -12.11 -1.49 -24.46
C HIS A 132 -11.55 -2.81 -23.92
N ALA A 133 -11.77 -3.15 -22.66
CA ALA A 133 -11.23 -4.37 -22.08
C ALA A 133 -12.21 -5.54 -22.24
N PRO A 134 -11.74 -6.77 -22.52
CA PRO A 134 -12.60 -7.93 -22.57
C PRO A 134 -13.24 -8.19 -21.20
N ASP A 135 -14.50 -8.61 -21.21
CA ASP A 135 -15.17 -9.04 -19.99
C ASP A 135 -14.48 -10.29 -19.42
N GLY A 136 -14.40 -10.34 -18.10
CA GLY A 136 -13.76 -11.47 -17.41
C GLY A 136 -13.24 -11.10 -16.03
N ARG A 137 -12.55 -12.07 -15.41
CA ARG A 137 -12.01 -11.94 -14.06
C ARG A 137 -11.00 -10.80 -13.93
N GLY A 138 -10.19 -10.57 -14.96
CA GLY A 138 -9.21 -9.47 -14.99
C GLY A 138 -9.88 -8.10 -14.87
N LYS A 139 -10.84 -7.81 -15.76
CA LYS A 139 -11.64 -6.57 -15.76
C LYS A 139 -12.36 -6.35 -14.43
N SER A 140 -13.09 -7.36 -13.93
CA SER A 140 -13.85 -7.23 -12.67
C SER A 140 -12.94 -7.01 -11.46
N MET A 141 -11.80 -7.71 -11.38
CA MET A 141 -10.80 -7.49 -10.32
C MET A 141 -10.19 -6.09 -10.38
N PHE A 142 -9.87 -5.59 -11.58
CA PHE A 142 -9.29 -4.25 -11.74
C PHE A 142 -10.30 -3.15 -11.41
N VAL A 143 -11.52 -3.23 -11.94
CA VAL A 143 -12.62 -2.30 -11.63
C VAL A 143 -12.85 -2.24 -10.13
N SER A 144 -12.88 -3.38 -9.43
CA SER A 144 -12.96 -3.42 -7.97
C SER A 144 -11.85 -2.60 -7.29
N ARG A 145 -10.61 -2.57 -7.82
CA ARG A 145 -9.53 -1.73 -7.25
C ARG A 145 -9.77 -0.24 -7.41
N LEU A 146 -10.47 0.19 -8.46
CA LEU A 146 -10.90 1.58 -8.60
C LEU A 146 -11.92 1.96 -7.50
N PHE A 147 -12.86 1.06 -7.19
CA PHE A 147 -13.75 1.23 -6.03
C PHE A 147 -12.99 1.30 -4.70
N TRP A 148 -12.00 0.43 -4.50
CA TRP A 148 -11.18 0.47 -3.29
C TRP A 148 -10.41 1.79 -3.14
N ASN A 149 -9.94 2.39 -4.23
CA ASN A 149 -9.30 3.70 -4.20
C ASN A 149 -10.21 4.76 -3.55
N LEU A 150 -11.48 4.80 -3.94
CA LEU A 150 -12.48 5.72 -3.40
C LEU A 150 -12.90 5.32 -1.98
N HIS A 151 -12.99 4.02 -1.69
CA HIS A 151 -13.33 3.51 -0.37
C HIS A 151 -12.40 4.03 0.73
N TYR A 152 -11.09 4.00 0.49
CA TYR A 152 -10.10 4.48 1.44
C TYR A 152 -10.13 6.00 1.59
N ARG A 153 -10.37 6.75 0.51
CA ARG A 153 -10.58 8.20 0.57
C ARG A 153 -11.81 8.54 1.43
N GLN A 154 -12.91 7.81 1.26
CA GLN A 154 -14.10 7.98 2.10
C GLN A 154 -13.81 7.72 3.57
N LYS A 155 -12.95 6.74 3.92
CA LYS A 155 -12.58 6.51 5.34
C LYS A 155 -11.93 7.74 5.97
N LEU A 156 -11.10 8.44 5.21
CA LEU A 156 -10.42 9.64 5.71
C LEU A 156 -11.39 10.83 5.84
N VAL A 157 -12.38 10.93 4.93
CA VAL A 157 -13.50 11.88 5.07
C VAL A 157 -14.33 11.58 6.32
N ASP A 158 -14.64 10.30 6.56
CA ASP A 158 -15.44 9.87 7.71
C ASP A 158 -14.71 10.13 9.03
N TRP A 159 -13.38 9.99 9.06
CA TRP A 159 -12.56 10.31 10.22
C TRP A 159 -11.08 10.57 9.86
N PRO A 160 -10.57 11.80 10.01
CA PRO A 160 -9.18 12.11 9.64
C PRO A 160 -8.12 11.44 10.54
N GLY A 161 -8.48 11.00 11.75
CA GLY A 161 -7.54 10.43 12.71
C GLY A 161 -6.91 9.09 12.31
N TRP A 162 -7.28 8.53 11.13
CA TRP A 162 -6.56 7.41 10.51
C TRP A 162 -5.07 7.69 10.29
N LEU A 163 -4.68 8.96 10.21
CA LEU A 163 -3.28 9.37 10.02
C LEU A 163 -2.46 9.35 11.31
N ASP A 164 -3.10 9.54 12.47
CA ASP A 164 -2.40 9.83 13.72
C ASP A 164 -2.41 8.66 14.71
N GLU A 165 -3.51 7.91 14.77
CA GLU A 165 -3.70 6.88 15.78
C GLU A 165 -4.53 5.70 15.28
N ALA A 166 -4.44 4.58 16.01
CA ALA A 166 -5.26 3.42 15.70
C ALA A 166 -6.76 3.78 15.78
N VAL A 167 -7.49 3.42 14.72
CA VAL A 167 -8.92 3.68 14.60
C VAL A 167 -9.72 3.06 15.74
N ASN A 168 -9.29 1.88 16.20
CA ASN A 168 -9.84 1.23 17.37
C ASN A 168 -9.09 1.72 18.62
N PRO A 169 -9.77 2.37 19.57
CA PRO A 169 -9.13 2.91 20.77
C PRO A 169 -8.38 1.88 21.61
N VAL A 170 -8.83 0.62 21.61
CA VAL A 170 -8.18 -0.48 22.36
C VAL A 170 -6.79 -0.80 21.80
N MET A 171 -6.57 -0.53 20.51
CA MET A 171 -5.32 -0.84 19.80
C MET A 171 -4.35 0.34 19.76
N ARG A 172 -4.71 1.50 20.35
CA ARG A 172 -3.83 2.68 20.37
C ARG A 172 -2.59 2.39 21.19
N GLY A 173 -1.43 2.62 20.58
CA GLY A 173 -0.14 2.41 21.25
C GLY A 173 0.23 0.94 21.51
N PHE A 174 -0.40 -0.03 20.83
CA PHE A 174 -0.20 -1.47 21.06
C PHE A 174 1.28 -1.93 21.11
N ASN A 175 2.15 -1.31 20.32
CA ASN A 175 3.59 -1.60 20.27
C ASN A 175 4.46 -0.43 20.76
N ARG A 176 3.89 0.57 21.45
CA ARG A 176 4.64 1.77 21.87
C ARG A 176 5.82 1.42 22.80
N ASP A 177 5.62 0.45 23.67
CA ASP A 177 6.59 -0.08 24.64
C ASP A 177 7.66 -0.99 24.02
N ARG A 178 7.52 -1.33 22.73
CA ARG A 178 8.43 -2.21 21.98
C ARG A 178 9.35 -1.46 21.02
N HIS A 179 9.29 -0.12 21.01
CA HIS A 179 10.06 0.68 20.07
C HIS A 179 11.57 0.45 20.26
N ASP A 180 12.19 -0.03 19.19
CA ASP A 180 13.62 -0.29 19.09
C ASP A 180 14.15 0.41 17.82
N PRO A 181 14.90 1.51 17.96
CA PRO A 181 15.45 2.25 16.82
C PRO A 181 16.32 1.39 15.90
N GLU A 182 17.06 0.41 16.42
CA GLU A 182 17.95 -0.43 15.61
C GLU A 182 17.15 -1.36 14.70
N LEU A 183 16.04 -1.93 15.20
CA LEU A 183 15.12 -2.74 14.39
C LEU A 183 14.42 -1.91 13.31
N VAL A 184 14.03 -0.68 13.64
CA VAL A 184 13.44 0.26 12.67
C VAL A 184 14.42 0.56 11.54
N GLU A 185 15.67 0.91 11.87
CA GLU A 185 16.68 1.23 10.88
C GLU A 185 17.10 0.02 10.05
N ALA A 186 17.22 -1.16 10.65
CA ALA A 186 17.45 -2.41 9.91
C ALA A 186 16.33 -2.67 8.88
N TRP A 187 15.07 -2.43 9.25
CA TRP A 187 13.94 -2.56 8.33
C TRP A 187 13.97 -1.53 7.21
N LYS A 188 14.14 -0.24 7.52
CA LYS A 188 14.24 0.83 6.50
C LYS A 188 15.40 0.59 5.52
N ALA A 189 16.55 0.14 6.03
CA ALA A 189 17.73 -0.10 5.22
C ALA A 189 17.62 -1.37 4.33
N GLY A 190 16.73 -2.30 4.67
CA GLY A 190 16.66 -3.63 4.07
C GLY A 190 17.84 -4.51 4.51
N LYS A 191 18.07 -4.57 5.82
CA LYS A 191 19.12 -5.34 6.50
C LYS A 191 18.57 -6.16 7.67
N THR A 192 17.34 -6.66 7.55
CA THR A 192 16.66 -7.43 8.60
C THR A 192 17.12 -8.89 8.65
N GLY A 193 17.77 -9.39 7.60
CA GLY A 193 18.09 -10.80 7.45
C GLY A 193 16.91 -11.63 6.94
N PHE A 194 15.79 -10.99 6.54
CA PHE A 194 14.65 -11.62 5.84
C PHE A 194 14.66 -11.22 4.36
N PRO A 195 15.18 -12.06 3.44
CA PRO A 195 15.54 -11.60 2.08
C PRO A 195 14.41 -10.97 1.28
N MET A 196 13.19 -11.49 1.34
CA MET A 196 12.04 -10.88 0.63
C MET A 196 11.69 -9.49 1.19
N VAL A 197 11.83 -9.28 2.50
CA VAL A 197 11.60 -7.97 3.13
C VAL A 197 12.71 -7.02 2.74
N ASP A 198 13.96 -7.46 2.83
CA ASP A 198 15.15 -6.66 2.51
C ASP A 198 15.16 -6.24 1.04
N ALA A 199 14.88 -7.17 0.12
CA ALA A 199 14.68 -6.90 -1.30
C ALA A 199 13.55 -5.89 -1.54
N SER A 200 12.42 -6.04 -0.85
CA SER A 200 11.29 -5.12 -0.98
C SER A 200 11.64 -3.70 -0.51
N MET A 201 12.34 -3.55 0.61
CA MET A 201 12.72 -2.24 1.14
C MET A 201 13.75 -1.54 0.26
N ARG A 202 14.73 -2.28 -0.28
CA ARG A 202 15.71 -1.77 -1.25
C ARG A 202 15.04 -1.40 -2.58
N SER A 203 14.13 -2.24 -3.07
CA SER A 203 13.32 -1.98 -4.27
C SER A 203 12.45 -0.73 -4.11
N LEU A 204 11.84 -0.53 -2.95
CA LEU A 204 11.06 0.66 -2.63
C LEU A 204 11.94 1.91 -2.63
N ARG A 205 13.13 1.86 -2.03
CA ARG A 205 14.04 3.02 -1.99
C ARG A 205 14.45 3.46 -3.40
N GLU A 206 14.75 2.51 -4.28
CA GLU A 206 15.24 2.78 -5.64
C GLU A 206 14.13 3.16 -6.63
N THR A 207 12.98 2.48 -6.57
CA THR A 207 11.92 2.60 -7.58
C THR A 207 10.72 3.44 -7.10
N GLY A 208 10.58 3.61 -5.79
CA GLY A 208 9.42 4.21 -5.16
C GLY A 208 8.12 3.40 -5.30
N TRP A 209 8.19 2.13 -5.70
CA TRP A 209 6.99 1.31 -5.92
C TRP A 209 7.17 -0.14 -5.48
N LEU A 210 6.14 -0.68 -4.86
CA LEU A 210 5.99 -2.11 -4.58
C LEU A 210 4.58 -2.58 -4.97
N ASN A 211 4.44 -3.86 -5.33
CA ASN A 211 3.12 -4.45 -5.46
C ASN A 211 2.46 -4.61 -4.08
N PHE A 212 1.14 -4.74 -4.06
CA PHE A 212 0.37 -4.76 -2.81
C PHE A 212 0.80 -5.89 -1.85
N ARG A 213 1.16 -7.06 -2.39
CA ARG A 213 1.60 -8.21 -1.59
C ARG A 213 2.85 -7.87 -0.77
N MET A 214 3.86 -7.27 -1.40
CA MET A 214 5.10 -6.91 -0.72
C MET A 214 4.89 -5.76 0.26
N ARG A 215 4.04 -4.77 -0.07
CA ARG A 215 3.66 -3.73 0.91
C ARG A 215 3.03 -4.34 2.16
N ALA A 216 2.12 -5.31 1.99
CA ALA A 216 1.49 -5.99 3.11
C ALA A 216 2.45 -6.89 3.89
N LEU A 217 3.40 -7.55 3.21
CA LEU A 217 4.48 -8.29 3.85
C LEU A 217 5.34 -7.35 4.72
N CYS A 218 5.83 -6.25 4.17
CA CYS A 218 6.67 -5.29 4.88
C CYS A 218 5.95 -4.72 6.12
N ALA A 219 4.68 -4.30 5.98
CA ALA A 219 3.89 -3.81 7.10
C ALA A 219 3.66 -4.90 8.17
N SER A 220 3.35 -6.13 7.74
CA SER A 220 3.16 -7.25 8.66
C SER A 220 4.45 -7.62 9.40
N VAL A 221 5.59 -7.70 8.71
CA VAL A 221 6.86 -8.05 9.37
C VAL A 221 7.26 -6.94 10.35
N TYR A 222 7.18 -5.68 9.92
CA TYR A 222 7.47 -4.54 10.76
C TYR A 222 6.63 -4.52 12.06
N PHE A 223 5.32 -4.71 11.94
CA PHE A 223 4.42 -4.60 13.10
C PHE A 223 4.26 -5.89 13.91
N HIS A 224 4.25 -7.07 13.27
CA HIS A 224 4.01 -8.34 13.97
C HIS A 224 5.28 -9.06 14.39
N VAL A 225 6.36 -8.97 13.59
CA VAL A 225 7.60 -9.72 13.83
C VAL A 225 8.61 -8.83 14.54
N LEU A 226 8.90 -7.65 14.00
CA LEU A 226 9.77 -6.68 14.68
C LEU A 226 9.06 -5.95 15.83
N GLN A 227 7.73 -6.08 15.91
CA GLN A 227 6.88 -5.50 16.96
C GLN A 227 7.03 -3.98 17.12
N GLN A 228 7.26 -3.25 16.03
CA GLN A 228 7.50 -1.81 16.07
C GLN A 228 6.20 -0.97 15.98
N PRO A 229 6.20 0.30 16.42
CA PRO A 229 5.05 1.20 16.29
C PRO A 229 4.70 1.47 14.82
N TRP A 230 3.47 1.13 14.42
CA TRP A 230 3.01 1.15 13.02
C TRP A 230 3.19 2.49 12.29
N LEU A 231 3.04 3.61 13.00
CA LEU A 231 3.02 4.95 12.40
C LEU A 231 4.36 5.27 11.73
N ILE A 232 5.48 4.90 12.37
CA ILE A 232 6.83 5.09 11.81
C ILE A 232 6.97 4.36 10.46
N GLY A 233 6.45 3.13 10.36
CA GLY A 233 6.46 2.37 9.10
C GLY A 233 5.53 2.97 8.05
N ALA A 234 4.35 3.44 8.47
CA ALA A 234 3.41 4.13 7.60
C ALA A 234 3.99 5.43 7.01
N ASP A 235 4.65 6.24 7.84
CA ASP A 235 5.31 7.47 7.43
C ASP A 235 6.46 7.20 6.46
N HIS A 236 7.29 6.19 6.75
CA HIS A 236 8.35 5.77 5.82
C HIS A 236 7.79 5.35 4.46
N PHE A 237 6.70 4.59 4.42
CA PHE A 237 6.02 4.27 3.16
C PHE A 237 5.40 5.52 2.52
N HIS A 238 4.90 6.47 3.32
CA HIS A 238 4.34 7.70 2.79
C HIS A 238 5.38 8.53 2.04
N GLU A 239 6.58 8.60 2.59
CA GLU A 239 7.75 9.29 2.05
C GLU A 239 8.32 8.61 0.80
N HIS A 240 8.45 7.28 0.80
CA HIS A 240 9.11 6.57 -0.30
C HIS A 240 8.20 6.20 -1.48
N LEU A 241 6.89 6.06 -1.28
CA LEU A 241 5.99 5.65 -2.36
C LEU A 241 5.66 6.81 -3.31
N ILE A 242 6.00 6.68 -4.60
CA ILE A 242 5.62 7.68 -5.62
C ILE A 242 4.11 7.76 -5.85
N ASP A 243 3.37 6.72 -5.44
CA ASP A 243 1.92 6.65 -5.53
C ASP A 243 1.22 6.88 -4.19
N SER A 244 1.94 7.42 -3.20
CA SER A 244 1.42 7.53 -1.85
C SER A 244 0.22 8.47 -1.75
N VAL A 245 -0.92 7.90 -1.38
CA VAL A 245 -2.14 8.63 -0.98
C VAL A 245 -2.34 8.37 0.50
N ALA A 246 -2.32 9.42 1.34
CA ALA A 246 -2.45 9.28 2.80
C ALA A 246 -3.66 8.40 3.19
N ALA A 247 -4.82 8.66 2.60
CA ALA A 247 -6.02 7.88 2.84
C ALA A 247 -5.84 6.36 2.59
N ILE A 248 -5.07 5.97 1.57
CA ILE A 248 -4.83 4.55 1.25
C ILE A 248 -3.70 4.00 2.11
N ASN A 249 -2.59 4.73 2.23
CA ASN A 249 -1.39 4.27 2.92
C ASN A 249 -1.69 3.95 4.40
N TYR A 250 -2.16 4.93 5.16
CA TYR A 250 -2.34 4.77 6.62
C TYR A 250 -3.46 3.79 6.95
N THR A 251 -4.57 3.80 6.19
CA THR A 251 -5.65 2.82 6.40
C THR A 251 -5.22 1.39 6.07
N GLN A 252 -4.39 1.19 5.03
CA GLN A 252 -3.83 -0.11 4.71
C GLN A 252 -2.86 -0.58 5.77
N TRP A 253 -1.96 0.29 6.24
CA TRP A 253 -1.04 -0.02 7.34
C TRP A 253 -1.81 -0.49 8.57
N GLN A 254 -2.80 0.28 9.04
CA GLN A 254 -3.63 -0.13 10.16
C GLN A 254 -4.39 -1.45 9.90
N SER A 255 -4.88 -1.67 8.68
CA SER A 255 -5.54 -2.92 8.32
C SER A 255 -4.59 -4.12 8.28
N GLN A 256 -3.34 -3.99 7.82
CA GLN A 256 -2.38 -5.08 7.81
C GLN A 256 -1.84 -5.35 9.21
N CYS A 257 -1.72 -4.33 10.05
CA CYS A 257 -1.32 -4.42 11.46
C CYS A 257 -2.42 -4.94 12.41
N GLY A 258 -3.65 -5.16 11.92
CA GLY A 258 -4.77 -5.63 12.74
C GLY A 258 -5.35 -4.58 13.70
N LEU A 259 -5.06 -3.29 13.51
CA LEU A 259 -5.41 -2.22 14.46
C LEU A 259 -6.89 -1.79 14.41
N VAL A 260 -7.66 -2.34 13.48
CA VAL A 260 -9.09 -2.03 13.32
C VAL A 260 -9.97 -2.85 14.29
N GLY A 261 -9.48 -3.99 14.78
CA GLY A 261 -10.26 -4.92 15.62
C GLY A 261 -11.14 -5.88 14.83
N ARG A 262 -10.94 -6.00 13.50
CA ARG A 262 -11.67 -6.97 12.67
C ARG A 262 -11.04 -8.38 12.77
N PRO A 263 -11.81 -9.46 12.54
CA PRO A 263 -11.27 -10.82 12.56
C PRO A 263 -10.27 -11.07 11.44
N GLY A 264 -9.42 -12.08 11.63
CA GLY A 264 -8.46 -12.53 10.63
C GLY A 264 -7.16 -11.72 10.65
N LEU A 265 -6.41 -11.81 11.76
CA LEU A 265 -5.04 -11.31 11.85
C LEU A 265 -4.22 -11.82 10.64
N ARG A 266 -3.66 -10.87 9.87
CA ARG A 266 -2.90 -11.17 8.65
C ARG A 266 -1.41 -11.14 8.94
N LEU A 267 -0.92 -12.16 9.65
CA LEU A 267 0.50 -12.31 9.92
C LEU A 267 1.18 -13.06 8.75
N TYR A 268 1.99 -12.34 7.99
CA TYR A 268 2.75 -12.88 6.86
C TYR A 268 4.00 -13.59 7.34
N ASN A 269 4.29 -14.74 6.74
CA ASN A 269 5.54 -15.46 6.94
C ASN A 269 6.53 -15.05 5.82
N PRO A 270 7.63 -14.33 6.13
CA PRO A 270 8.58 -13.86 5.13
C PRO A 270 9.22 -15.03 4.37
N HIS A 271 9.56 -16.12 5.05
CA HIS A 271 10.14 -17.31 4.43
C HIS A 271 9.17 -17.99 3.44
N LYS A 272 7.87 -18.02 3.76
CA LYS A 272 6.85 -18.56 2.85
C LYS A 272 6.64 -17.66 1.64
N GLN A 273 6.70 -16.34 1.82
CA GLN A 273 6.57 -15.41 0.69
C GLN A 273 7.70 -15.59 -0.33
N VAL A 274 8.93 -15.90 0.09
CA VAL A 274 10.01 -16.29 -0.83
C VAL A 274 9.57 -17.47 -1.70
N ARG A 275 9.24 -18.60 -1.08
CA ARG A 275 8.88 -19.83 -1.80
C ARG A 275 7.66 -19.68 -2.73
N ASP A 276 6.67 -18.90 -2.31
CA ASP A 276 5.42 -18.78 -3.06
C ASP A 276 5.48 -17.70 -4.16
N GLN A 277 6.30 -16.66 -4.00
CA GLN A 277 6.23 -15.45 -4.82
C GLN A 277 7.52 -15.16 -5.58
N ASP A 278 8.63 -15.79 -5.23
CA ASP A 278 9.93 -15.66 -5.89
C ASP A 278 10.69 -16.99 -5.81
N PRO A 279 10.12 -18.10 -6.37
CA PRO A 279 10.67 -19.44 -6.21
C PRO A 279 12.09 -19.59 -6.77
N ASP A 280 12.42 -18.83 -7.82
CA ASP A 280 13.73 -18.83 -8.47
C ASP A 280 14.67 -17.76 -7.91
N GLY A 281 14.20 -16.91 -6.99
CA GLY A 281 15.02 -15.87 -6.35
C GLY A 281 15.31 -14.66 -7.22
N GLU A 282 14.64 -14.47 -8.36
CA GLU A 282 14.89 -13.37 -9.30
C GLU A 282 14.71 -12.01 -8.63
N PHE A 283 13.63 -11.82 -7.87
CA PHE A 283 13.40 -10.54 -7.20
C PHE A 283 14.41 -10.30 -6.08
N ILE A 284 14.67 -11.32 -5.26
CA ILE A 284 15.59 -11.21 -4.13
C ILE A 284 17.00 -10.89 -4.60
N THR A 285 17.54 -11.67 -5.53
CA THR A 285 18.92 -11.52 -5.99
C THR A 285 19.14 -10.22 -6.78
N ARG A 286 18.10 -9.70 -7.44
CA ARG A 286 18.14 -8.36 -8.07
C ARG A 286 18.37 -7.24 -7.06
N TRP A 287 17.74 -7.33 -5.88
CA TRP A 287 17.73 -6.24 -4.89
C TRP A 287 18.68 -6.49 -3.71
N VAL A 288 19.10 -7.74 -3.54
CA VAL A 288 20.06 -8.22 -2.54
C VAL A 288 21.16 -8.99 -3.31
N PRO A 289 21.98 -8.29 -4.11
CA PRO A 289 22.96 -8.92 -5.00
C PRO A 289 24.01 -9.72 -4.24
N GLU A 290 24.24 -9.43 -2.96
CA GLU A 290 25.12 -10.24 -2.10
C GLU A 290 24.60 -11.67 -1.87
N LEU A 291 23.34 -11.98 -2.21
CA LEU A 291 22.77 -13.33 -2.18
C LEU A 291 22.68 -13.99 -3.57
N ALA A 292 23.21 -13.35 -4.63
CA ALA A 292 23.01 -13.82 -6.02
C ALA A 292 23.56 -15.23 -6.28
N GLU A 293 24.70 -15.57 -5.69
CA GLU A 293 25.34 -16.88 -5.86
C GLU A 293 24.76 -17.97 -4.94
N LEU A 294 23.89 -17.59 -3.98
CA LEU A 294 23.29 -18.56 -3.06
C LEU A 294 22.13 -19.30 -3.76
N PRO A 295 22.09 -20.65 -3.74
CA PRO A 295 21.02 -21.40 -4.38
C PRO A 295 19.64 -21.00 -3.86
N ALA A 296 18.66 -20.90 -4.76
CA ALA A 296 17.32 -20.39 -4.47
C ALA A 296 16.62 -21.12 -3.30
N GLU A 297 16.91 -22.40 -3.10
CA GLU A 297 16.37 -23.19 -1.98
C GLU A 297 16.75 -22.65 -0.58
N TYR A 298 17.88 -21.93 -0.47
CA TYR A 298 18.35 -21.33 0.78
C TYR A 298 17.88 -19.89 0.97
N LEU A 299 17.43 -19.19 -0.07
CA LEU A 299 16.93 -17.80 0.02
C LEU A 299 15.78 -17.61 1.04
N PRO A 300 14.88 -18.58 1.30
CA PRO A 300 13.93 -18.45 2.40
C PRO A 300 14.60 -18.26 3.76
N ARG A 301 15.74 -18.91 4.02
CA ARG A 301 16.47 -18.86 5.31
C ARG A 301 17.99 -18.97 5.05
N PRO A 302 18.67 -17.89 4.60
CA PRO A 302 20.09 -17.96 4.23
C PRO A 302 20.98 -18.45 5.37
N ALA A 303 20.67 -18.05 6.61
CA ALA A 303 21.38 -18.50 7.82
C ALA A 303 21.29 -20.02 8.10
N LYS A 304 20.48 -20.77 7.34
CA LYS A 304 20.40 -22.24 7.40
C LYS A 304 21.17 -22.93 6.28
N ALA A 305 21.79 -22.19 5.36
CA ALA A 305 22.71 -22.75 4.38
C ALA A 305 23.94 -23.37 5.10
N PRO A 306 24.32 -24.62 4.79
CA PRO A 306 25.54 -25.22 5.34
C PRO A 306 26.77 -24.35 5.05
N LEU A 307 27.75 -24.34 5.96
CA LEU A 307 28.97 -23.54 5.78
C LEU A 307 29.72 -23.90 4.49
N ALA A 308 29.77 -25.19 4.13
CA ALA A 308 30.38 -25.61 2.86
C ALA A 308 29.68 -25.00 1.64
N VAL A 309 28.34 -24.87 1.66
CA VAL A 309 27.59 -24.21 0.58
C VAL A 309 27.88 -22.71 0.54
N GLN A 310 27.95 -22.06 1.71
CA GLN A 310 28.34 -20.65 1.81
C GLN A 310 29.74 -20.40 1.25
N ASP A 311 30.71 -21.26 1.59
CA ASP A 311 32.08 -21.18 1.10
C ASP A 311 32.16 -21.42 -0.42
N ASP A 312 31.46 -22.45 -0.94
CA ASP A 312 31.42 -22.78 -2.37
C ASP A 312 30.79 -21.66 -3.21
N CYS A 313 29.78 -20.97 -2.68
CA CYS A 313 29.11 -19.84 -3.32
C CYS A 313 29.82 -18.49 -3.09
N GLY A 314 30.80 -18.42 -2.19
CA GLY A 314 31.44 -17.17 -1.80
C GLY A 314 30.49 -16.18 -1.10
N VAL A 315 29.50 -16.67 -0.35
CA VAL A 315 28.51 -15.85 0.37
C VAL A 315 28.53 -16.22 1.85
N ARG A 316 28.96 -15.30 2.72
CA ARG A 316 29.07 -15.53 4.15
C ARG A 316 27.98 -14.80 4.94
N ILE A 317 27.05 -15.56 5.50
CA ILE A 317 25.98 -15.00 6.34
C ILE A 317 26.55 -14.54 7.67
N GLY A 318 26.24 -13.29 8.05
CA GLY A 318 26.82 -12.56 9.17
C GLY A 318 27.89 -11.55 8.75
N GLU A 319 28.43 -11.67 7.54
CA GLU A 319 29.46 -10.77 6.99
C GLU A 319 28.94 -10.06 5.73
N ASP A 320 28.64 -10.81 4.67
CA ASP A 320 28.13 -10.26 3.40
C ASP A 320 26.64 -9.91 3.49
N TYR A 321 25.85 -10.78 4.15
CA TYR A 321 24.43 -10.58 4.40
C TYR A 321 24.10 -10.88 5.87
N PRO A 322 23.31 -10.04 6.58
CA PRO A 322 23.14 -10.16 8.02
C PRO A 322 22.36 -11.42 8.44
N TYR A 323 22.63 -11.89 9.67
CA TYR A 323 21.72 -12.81 10.34
C TYR A 323 20.35 -12.15 10.58
N PRO A 324 19.26 -12.94 10.68
CA PRO A 324 17.97 -12.41 11.08
C PRO A 324 18.05 -11.62 12.39
N VAL A 325 17.58 -10.37 12.37
CA VAL A 325 17.62 -9.48 13.55
C VAL A 325 16.76 -9.97 14.71
N VAL A 326 15.82 -10.89 14.44
CA VAL A 326 15.01 -11.59 15.44
C VAL A 326 14.74 -13.03 14.98
N ASP A 327 14.49 -13.94 15.93
CA ASP A 327 13.93 -15.25 15.60
C ASP A 327 12.45 -15.12 15.22
N TYR A 328 12.13 -15.49 13.98
CA TYR A 328 10.78 -15.31 13.45
C TYR A 328 9.70 -16.11 14.20
N GLU A 329 9.98 -17.35 14.60
CA GLU A 329 8.95 -18.18 15.24
C GLU A 329 8.68 -17.71 16.67
N ALA A 330 9.73 -17.38 17.43
CA ALA A 330 9.60 -16.80 18.77
C ALA A 330 8.83 -15.47 18.73
N ALA A 331 9.25 -14.53 17.86
CA ALA A 331 8.59 -13.24 17.74
C ALA A 331 7.12 -13.35 17.29
N ARG A 332 6.84 -14.25 16.35
CA ARG A 332 5.47 -14.53 15.89
C ARG A 332 4.59 -15.06 17.02
N LEU A 333 5.08 -16.01 17.82
CA LEU A 333 4.30 -16.59 18.92
C LEU A 333 4.01 -15.54 19.99
N GLU A 334 5.04 -14.79 20.39
CA GLU A 334 4.91 -13.71 21.37
C GLU A 334 3.88 -12.65 20.93
N PHE A 335 3.95 -12.19 19.67
CA PHE A 335 2.98 -11.24 19.14
C PHE A 335 1.55 -11.81 19.17
N ARG A 336 1.38 -13.08 18.77
CA ARG A 336 0.06 -13.72 18.77
C ARG A 336 -0.55 -13.76 20.16
N ASP A 337 0.24 -14.03 21.19
CA ASP A 337 -0.24 -14.09 22.57
C ASP A 337 -0.66 -12.70 23.06
N ARG A 338 0.17 -11.66 22.83
CA ARG A 338 -0.16 -10.26 23.13
C ARG A 338 -1.44 -9.82 22.40
N TYR A 339 -1.54 -10.13 21.11
CA TYR A 339 -2.68 -9.74 20.29
C TYR A 339 -3.95 -10.47 20.71
N ALA A 340 -3.88 -11.78 21.02
CA ALA A 340 -5.02 -12.57 21.49
C ALA A 340 -5.60 -12.02 22.80
N ALA A 341 -4.77 -11.47 23.69
CA ALA A 341 -5.24 -10.83 24.92
C ALA A 341 -5.98 -9.50 24.69
N ALA A 342 -5.63 -8.74 23.65
CA ALA A 342 -6.26 -7.46 23.33
C ALA A 342 -7.48 -7.60 22.40
N TYR A 343 -7.45 -8.58 21.49
CA TYR A 343 -8.40 -8.70 20.40
C TYR A 343 -9.88 -8.78 20.84
N PRO A 344 -10.30 -9.56 21.84
CA PRO A 344 -11.70 -9.62 22.23
C PRO A 344 -12.27 -8.24 22.63
N ARG A 345 -11.47 -7.43 23.35
CA ARG A 345 -11.85 -6.06 23.72
C ARG A 345 -11.90 -5.14 22.49
N ALA A 346 -10.96 -5.29 21.57
CA ALA A 346 -10.95 -4.51 20.32
C ALA A 346 -12.17 -4.85 19.45
N ALA A 347 -12.51 -6.13 19.31
CA ALA A 347 -13.68 -6.59 18.56
C ALA A 347 -14.96 -6.03 19.18
N ALA A 348 -15.17 -6.22 20.49
CA ALA A 348 -16.33 -5.69 21.21
C ALA A 348 -16.46 -4.15 21.10
N ARG A 349 -15.33 -3.43 21.02
CA ARG A 349 -15.32 -1.96 20.86
C ARG A 349 -15.96 -1.50 19.55
N LEU A 350 -16.06 -2.36 18.53
CA LEU A 350 -16.74 -2.04 17.27
C LEU A 350 -18.28 -1.95 17.40
N ALA A 351 -18.87 -2.41 18.51
CA ALA A 351 -20.30 -2.19 18.80
C ALA A 351 -20.62 -0.71 19.10
N ASP A 352 -19.62 0.08 19.50
CA ASP A 352 -19.79 1.52 19.67
C ASP A 352 -19.91 2.21 18.32
N GLU A 353 -21.03 2.91 18.12
CA GLU A 353 -21.34 3.55 16.85
C GLU A 353 -20.28 4.59 16.43
N THR A 354 -19.68 5.30 17.38
CA THR A 354 -18.61 6.28 17.07
C THR A 354 -17.39 5.55 16.53
N VAL A 355 -16.98 4.44 17.16
CA VAL A 355 -15.84 3.64 16.69
C VAL A 355 -16.17 2.96 15.36
N ALA A 356 -17.38 2.45 15.18
CA ALA A 356 -17.85 1.86 13.93
C ALA A 356 -17.83 2.88 12.77
N ARG A 357 -18.28 4.11 13.01
CA ARG A 357 -18.24 5.21 12.04
C ARG A 357 -16.80 5.57 11.66
N ARG A 358 -15.89 5.68 12.63
CA ARG A 358 -14.45 5.89 12.36
C ARG A 358 -13.84 4.75 11.54
N ALA A 359 -14.13 3.51 11.94
CA ALA A 359 -13.66 2.29 11.28
C ALA A 359 -14.17 2.20 9.84
N SER A 360 -15.37 2.73 9.57
CA SER A 360 -15.86 2.98 8.21
C SER A 360 -15.73 1.71 7.34
N LEU A 361 -16.26 0.60 7.86
CA LEU A 361 -16.19 -0.72 7.22
C LEU A 361 -17.09 -0.75 5.99
N SER A 362 -16.82 -1.66 5.05
CA SER A 362 -17.64 -1.82 3.83
C SER A 362 -19.10 -2.18 4.12
N GLY A 363 -19.36 -2.94 5.20
CA GLY A 363 -20.71 -3.22 5.70
C GLY A 363 -21.30 -2.13 6.59
N GLY A 364 -20.63 -0.97 6.70
CA GLY A 364 -21.01 0.12 7.59
C GLY A 364 -21.07 -0.31 9.06
N ILE A 365 -22.01 0.29 9.79
CA ILE A 365 -22.26 -0.02 11.21
C ILE A 365 -22.74 -1.47 11.37
N GLY A 366 -23.55 -2.00 10.46
CA GLY A 366 -24.01 -3.40 10.52
C GLY A 366 -22.85 -4.39 10.41
N GLY A 367 -21.88 -4.11 9.54
CA GLY A 367 -20.65 -4.90 9.45
C GLY A 367 -19.81 -4.82 10.72
N ALA A 368 -19.72 -3.65 11.37
CA ALA A 368 -19.03 -3.50 12.64
C ALA A 368 -19.73 -4.28 13.78
N ALA A 369 -21.06 -4.20 13.84
CA ALA A 369 -21.87 -4.92 14.81
C ALA A 369 -21.83 -6.45 14.62
N SER A 370 -21.63 -6.94 13.39
CA SER A 370 -21.45 -8.39 13.15
C SER A 370 -20.09 -8.94 13.62
N ILE A 371 -19.12 -8.05 13.86
CA ILE A 371 -17.77 -8.40 14.33
C ILE A 371 -17.71 -8.40 15.86
N ALA A 372 -18.33 -7.38 16.47
CA ALA A 372 -18.46 -7.26 17.91
C ALA A 372 -19.35 -8.36 18.48
#